data_AF-A0AA35KPU7-F1
#
_entry.id   AF-A0AA35KPU7-F1
#
_cell.length_a   1.000
_cell.length_b   1.000
_cell.length_c   1.000
_cell.angle_alpha   90.00
_cell.angle_beta   90.00
_cell.angle_gamma   90.00
#
_symmetry.space_group_name_H-M   'P 1'
#
loop_
_entity.id
_entity.type
_entity.pdbx_description
1 polymer ?
#
loop_
_entity_poly.entity_id
_entity_poly.type
_entity_poly.pdbx_seq_one_letter_code
_entity_poly.pdbx_strand_id
1 'polypeptide(L)'
;MPGCGPAPSAGEAMTPHSRSEAGKPEQAAAAASRELELRGAGASASSLPAAVRGALELAEARRRLLEAEGRRQLVSELERRVEQLHRVFIEAELRMANRAESLGRLGSGVAQAELYLTAHGQRLKKSLRRCKKARPPALLASALGLGSCVPWAACRTRRGRGGVPEPPESPFKRIQQGAAPSPHQPRRTRP
;
A
#
# COMPACT_ATOMS: atom_id res chain seq x y z
N MET A 1 41.00 6.40 -21.33
CA MET A 1 41.69 7.09 -20.22
C MET A 1 41.31 8.56 -20.30
N PRO A 2 40.99 9.27 -19.20
CA PRO A 2 41.04 8.91 -17.77
C PRO A 2 39.70 8.31 -17.30
N GLY A 3 39.56 7.59 -16.19
CA GLY A 3 40.42 7.45 -15.01
C GLY A 3 39.71 8.04 -13.77
N CYS A 4 39.65 7.26 -12.69
CA CYS A 4 39.00 7.50 -11.37
C CYS A 4 37.48 7.27 -11.35
N GLY A 5 36.90 6.32 -10.62
CA GLY A 5 37.36 5.35 -9.62
C GLY A 5 36.12 4.91 -8.82
N PRO A 6 35.89 3.63 -8.51
CA PRO A 6 34.77 3.21 -7.68
C PRO A 6 35.14 3.21 -6.18
N ALA A 7 34.11 3.15 -5.31
CA ALA A 7 34.10 2.85 -3.87
C ALA A 7 33.85 4.08 -2.95
N PRO A 8 33.14 3.92 -1.80
CA PRO A 8 33.13 2.70 -0.99
C PRO A 8 31.77 2.07 -0.68
N SER A 9 31.84 0.75 -0.61
CA SER A 9 31.04 -0.12 0.24
C SER A 9 31.11 0.34 1.70
N ALA A 10 29.97 0.76 2.25
CA ALA A 10 29.79 0.79 3.70
C ALA A 10 29.49 -0.64 4.16
N GLY A 11 30.53 -1.36 4.53
CA GLY A 11 30.40 -2.45 5.47
C GLY A 11 30.15 -1.85 6.85
N GLU A 12 28.95 -2.00 7.37
CA GLU A 12 28.69 -1.90 8.81
C GLU A 12 28.40 -3.30 9.32
N ALA A 13 29.50 -4.04 9.51
CA ALA A 13 29.57 -5.12 10.47
C ALA A 13 29.48 -4.48 11.86
N MET A 14 28.29 -4.47 12.46
CA MET A 14 28.12 -4.08 13.85
C MET A 14 28.38 -5.32 14.72
N THR A 15 29.64 -5.49 15.13
CA THR A 15 30.00 -6.35 16.25
C THR A 15 29.50 -5.75 17.58
N PRO A 16 29.19 -6.59 18.59
CA PRO A 16 28.46 -6.17 19.77
C PRO A 16 29.38 -5.43 20.74
N HIS A 17 29.04 -4.18 21.06
CA HIS A 17 29.62 -3.50 22.21
C HIS A 17 28.87 -3.89 23.48
N SER A 18 29.53 -4.74 24.28
CA SER A 18 29.30 -4.87 25.71
C SER A 18 29.43 -3.52 26.43
N ARG A 19 28.74 -3.45 27.59
CA ARG A 19 28.87 -2.47 28.69
C ARG A 19 27.94 -1.24 28.53
N SER A 20 26.99 -0.94 29.41
CA SER A 20 26.92 -1.15 30.85
C SER A 20 25.49 -1.32 31.33
N GLU A 21 25.34 -2.25 32.27
CA GLU A 21 24.21 -2.39 33.17
C GLU A 21 23.92 -1.07 33.90
N ALA A 22 22.73 -0.51 33.72
CA ALA A 22 22.19 0.58 34.54
C ALA A 22 20.72 0.31 34.89
N GLY A 23 20.44 -0.93 35.27
CA GLY A 23 19.09 -1.41 35.63
C GLY A 23 19.11 -2.37 36.81
N LYS A 24 19.95 -2.12 37.82
CA LYS A 24 19.96 -2.87 39.09
C LYS A 24 20.28 -1.91 40.23
N PRO A 25 19.23 -1.40 40.89
CA PRO A 25 19.10 -1.79 42.30
C PRO A 25 17.75 -2.42 42.61
N GLU A 26 16.71 -2.18 41.81
CA GLU A 26 15.34 -2.55 42.18
C GLU A 26 15.00 -4.03 41.90
N GLN A 27 15.45 -4.58 40.77
CA GLN A 27 15.27 -6.00 40.46
C GLN A 27 16.20 -6.91 41.28
N ALA A 28 17.39 -6.41 41.66
CA ALA A 28 18.30 -7.12 42.56
C ALA A 28 17.76 -7.10 44.00
N ALA A 29 17.19 -5.99 44.45
CA ALA A 29 16.50 -5.91 45.74
C ALA A 29 15.24 -6.79 45.77
N ALA A 30 14.42 -6.78 44.70
CA ALA A 30 13.23 -7.63 44.61
C ALA A 30 13.58 -9.13 44.56
N ALA A 31 14.64 -9.51 43.85
CA ALA A 31 15.14 -10.89 43.84
C ALA A 31 15.73 -11.32 45.19
N ALA A 32 16.50 -10.44 45.84
CA ALA A 32 17.07 -10.69 47.16
C ALA A 32 15.99 -10.77 48.25
N SER A 33 14.95 -9.93 48.21
CA SER A 33 13.79 -10.02 49.11
C SER A 33 13.00 -11.31 48.88
N ARG A 34 12.87 -11.78 47.63
CA ARG A 34 12.21 -13.05 47.30
C ARG A 34 13.01 -14.25 47.79
N GLU A 35 14.34 -14.21 47.67
CA GLU A 35 15.24 -15.24 48.21
C GLU A 35 15.22 -15.26 49.75
N LEU A 36 15.14 -14.09 50.39
CA LEU A 36 15.05 -13.98 51.84
C LEU A 36 13.70 -14.50 52.38
N GLU A 37 12.59 -14.23 51.68
CA GLU A 37 11.27 -14.80 52.02
C GLU A 37 11.23 -16.33 51.83
N LEU A 38 11.83 -16.86 50.75
CA LEU A 38 11.94 -18.30 50.53
C LEU A 38 12.80 -19.00 51.59
N ARG A 39 13.89 -18.36 52.06
CA ARG A 39 14.71 -18.88 53.17
C ARG A 39 14.07 -18.73 54.55
N GLY A 40 13.31 -17.65 54.78
CA GLY A 40 12.59 -17.41 56.03
C GLY A 40 11.37 -18.32 56.22
N ALA A 41 10.66 -18.63 55.14
CA ALA A 41 9.50 -19.52 55.18
C ALA A 41 9.89 -20.99 55.44
N GLY A 42 11.05 -21.44 54.93
CA GLY A 42 11.52 -22.82 55.10
C GLY A 42 11.95 -23.18 56.53
N ALA A 43 12.47 -22.21 57.30
CA ALA A 43 13.01 -22.45 58.64
C ALA A 43 11.92 -22.67 59.72
N SER A 44 10.73 -22.07 59.56
CA SER A 44 9.59 -22.29 60.46
C SER A 44 8.52 -23.23 59.89
N ALA A 45 8.56 -23.54 58.59
CA ALA A 45 7.62 -24.49 58.01
C ALA A 45 7.80 -25.89 58.60
N SER A 46 9.02 -26.29 59.00
CA SER A 46 9.38 -27.63 59.55
C SER A 46 8.72 -27.98 60.90
N SER A 47 8.40 -27.00 61.74
CA SER A 47 7.77 -27.23 63.05
C SER A 47 6.25 -27.31 63.00
N LEU A 48 5.62 -27.02 61.85
CA LEU A 48 4.17 -27.07 61.70
C LEU A 48 3.67 -28.52 61.55
N PRO A 49 2.43 -28.84 62.00
CA PRO A 49 1.81 -30.13 61.75
C PRO A 49 1.78 -30.44 60.25
N ALA A 50 1.98 -31.70 59.85
CA ALA A 50 2.07 -32.11 58.45
C ALA A 50 0.86 -31.64 57.60
N ALA A 51 -0.34 -31.61 58.19
CA ALA A 51 -1.55 -31.11 57.56
C ALA A 51 -1.47 -29.60 57.22
N VAL A 52 -0.86 -28.79 58.08
CA VAL A 52 -0.69 -27.34 57.88
C VAL A 52 0.37 -27.06 56.81
N ARG A 53 1.45 -27.85 56.81
CA ARG A 53 2.51 -27.78 55.78
C ARG A 53 1.96 -28.10 54.39
N GLY A 54 1.21 -29.20 54.27
CA GLY A 54 0.55 -29.57 53.01
C GLY A 54 -0.48 -28.54 52.54
N ALA A 55 -1.20 -27.90 53.47
CA ALA A 55 -2.13 -26.82 53.14
C ALA A 55 -1.41 -25.56 52.60
N LEU A 56 -0.25 -25.21 53.17
CA LEU A 56 0.57 -24.08 52.69
C LEU A 56 1.18 -24.37 51.31
N GLU A 57 1.72 -25.57 51.08
CA GLU A 57 2.25 -25.97 49.77
C GLU A 57 1.15 -25.96 48.69
N LEU A 58 -0.06 -26.39 49.04
CA LEU A 58 -1.20 -26.36 48.14
C LEU A 58 -1.65 -24.91 47.85
N ALA A 59 -1.62 -24.03 48.85
CA ALA A 59 -1.90 -22.60 48.65
C ALA A 59 -0.86 -21.94 47.73
N GLU A 60 0.43 -22.27 47.89
CA GLU A 60 1.49 -21.80 47.00
C GLU A 60 1.34 -22.35 45.58
N ALA A 61 1.02 -23.64 45.43
CA ALA A 61 0.79 -24.26 44.13
C ALA A 61 -0.39 -23.59 43.39
N ARG A 62 -1.48 -23.27 44.11
CA ARG A 62 -2.62 -22.52 43.57
C ARG A 62 -2.23 -21.13 43.10
N ARG A 63 -1.43 -20.41 43.89
CA ARG A 63 -0.92 -19.08 43.50
C ARG A 63 -0.09 -19.18 42.21
N ARG A 64 0.84 -20.14 42.13
CA ARG A 64 1.69 -20.35 40.94
C ARG A 64 0.87 -20.74 39.72
N LEU A 65 -0.20 -21.52 39.89
CA LEU A 65 -1.14 -21.86 38.82
C LEU A 65 -1.83 -20.61 38.28
N LEU A 66 -2.37 -19.75 39.14
CA LEU A 66 -3.03 -18.51 38.72
C LEU A 66 -2.06 -17.56 37.99
N GLU A 67 -0.80 -17.47 38.46
CA GLU A 67 0.25 -16.71 37.76
C GLU A 67 0.52 -17.28 36.35
N ALA A 68 0.54 -18.61 36.20
CA ALA A 68 0.71 -19.27 34.90
C ALA A 68 -0.51 -19.11 33.98
N GLU A 69 -1.72 -19.17 34.53
CA GLU A 69 -2.96 -18.92 33.79
C GLU A 69 -3.05 -17.47 33.29
N GLY A 70 -2.64 -16.50 34.10
CA GLY A 70 -2.55 -15.10 33.67
C GLY A 70 -1.60 -14.91 32.49
N ARG A 71 -0.44 -15.59 32.50
CA ARG A 71 0.49 -15.59 31.35
C ARG A 71 -0.12 -16.25 30.11
N ARG A 72 -0.81 -17.38 30.29
CA ARG A 72 -1.48 -18.09 29.20
C ARG A 72 -2.55 -17.22 28.54
N GLN A 73 -3.33 -16.48 29.32
CA GLN A 73 -4.34 -15.55 28.81
C GLN A 73 -3.70 -14.46 27.94
N LEU A 74 -2.61 -13.85 28.41
CA LEU A 74 -1.87 -12.85 27.62
C LEU A 74 -1.34 -13.42 26.30
N VAL A 75 -0.79 -14.65 26.30
CA VAL A 75 -0.34 -15.31 25.07
C VAL A 75 -1.51 -15.52 24.11
N SER A 76 -2.65 -16.02 24.60
CA SER A 76 -3.83 -16.20 23.76
C SER A 76 -4.41 -14.89 23.20
N GLU A 77 -4.24 -13.78 23.92
CA GLU A 77 -4.63 -12.47 23.41
C GLU A 77 -3.70 -12.00 22.30
N LEU A 78 -2.39 -12.22 22.45
CA LEU A 78 -1.41 -11.94 21.41
C LEU A 78 -1.66 -12.79 20.16
N GLU A 79 -1.94 -14.08 20.32
CA GLU A 79 -2.30 -14.97 19.21
C GLU A 79 -3.51 -14.43 18.43
N ARG A 80 -4.58 -14.00 19.12
CA ARG A 80 -5.74 -13.37 18.47
C ARG A 80 -5.38 -12.09 17.72
N ARG A 81 -4.53 -11.25 18.29
CA ARG A 81 -4.06 -10.01 17.63
C ARG A 81 -3.20 -10.32 16.41
N VAL A 82 -2.36 -11.34 16.47
CA VAL A 82 -1.54 -11.80 15.34
C VAL A 82 -2.42 -12.36 14.22
N GLU A 83 -3.41 -13.18 14.54
CA GLU A 83 -4.39 -13.66 13.57
C GLU A 83 -5.18 -12.52 12.92
N GLN A 84 -5.57 -11.52 13.71
CA GLN A 84 -6.23 -10.32 13.19
C GLN A 84 -5.31 -9.55 12.22
N LEU A 85 -4.05 -9.34 12.59
CA LEU A 85 -3.07 -8.71 11.71
C LEU A 85 -2.88 -9.51 10.42
N HIS A 86 -2.77 -10.83 10.51
CA HIS A 86 -2.60 -11.70 9.35
C HIS A 86 -3.76 -11.53 8.34
N ARG A 87 -5.01 -11.46 8.82
CA ARG A 87 -6.17 -11.19 7.95
C ARG A 87 -6.06 -9.82 7.27
N VAL A 88 -5.68 -8.78 8.01
CA VAL A 88 -5.49 -7.43 7.45
C VAL A 88 -4.37 -7.40 6.41
N PHE A 89 -3.26 -8.12 6.65
CA PHE A 89 -2.17 -8.24 5.69
C PHE A 89 -2.61 -8.90 4.39
N ILE A 90 -3.35 -10.01 4.46
CA ILE A 90 -3.89 -10.68 3.26
C ILE A 90 -4.76 -9.71 2.45
N GLU A 91 -5.66 -8.97 3.11
CA GLU A 91 -6.49 -8.01 2.38
C GLU A 91 -5.67 -6.84 1.81
N ALA A 92 -4.64 -6.39 2.52
CA ALA A 92 -3.74 -5.34 2.04
C ALA A 92 -2.94 -5.80 0.81
N GLU A 93 -2.45 -7.04 0.81
CA GLU A 93 -1.76 -7.65 -0.33
C GLU A 93 -2.68 -7.74 -1.54
N LEU A 94 -3.91 -8.21 -1.38
CA LEU A 94 -4.90 -8.25 -2.46
C LEU A 94 -5.20 -6.85 -3.02
N ARG A 95 -5.35 -5.84 -2.14
CA ARG A 95 -5.54 -4.46 -2.58
C ARG A 95 -4.32 -3.92 -3.32
N MET A 96 -3.11 -4.27 -2.91
CA MET A 96 -1.87 -3.86 -3.58
C MET A 96 -1.72 -4.52 -4.95
N ALA A 97 -2.04 -5.81 -5.07
CA ALA A 97 -2.03 -6.53 -6.35
C ALA A 97 -3.00 -5.89 -7.36
N ASN A 98 -4.24 -5.60 -6.95
CA ASN A 98 -5.22 -4.92 -7.80
C ASN A 98 -4.76 -3.53 -8.26
N ARG A 99 -4.09 -2.78 -7.36
CA ARG A 99 -3.51 -1.48 -7.70
C ARG A 99 -2.35 -1.62 -8.69
N ALA A 100 -1.50 -2.64 -8.52
CA ALA A 100 -0.40 -2.91 -9.45
C ALA A 100 -0.91 -3.23 -10.86
N GLU A 101 -1.97 -4.03 -11.00
CA GLU A 101 -2.60 -4.29 -12.29
C GLU A 101 -3.17 -3.02 -12.93
N SER A 102 -3.83 -2.19 -12.12
CA SER A 102 -4.38 -0.90 -12.58
C SER A 102 -3.27 0.04 -13.07
N LEU A 103 -2.17 0.12 -12.33
CA LEU A 103 -0.98 0.87 -12.73
C LEU A 103 -0.34 0.29 -13.99
N GLY A 104 -0.33 -1.04 -14.16
CA GLY A 104 0.13 -1.67 -15.40
C GLY A 104 -0.68 -1.26 -16.63
N ARG A 105 -2.01 -1.19 -16.50
CA ARG A 105 -2.92 -0.70 -17.57
C ARG A 105 -2.71 0.79 -17.86
N LEU A 106 -2.49 1.60 -16.83
CA LEU A 106 -2.17 3.02 -16.99
C LEU A 106 -0.80 3.20 -17.65
N GLY A 107 0.20 2.42 -17.24
CA GLY A 107 1.55 2.45 -17.78
C GLY A 107 1.60 2.09 -19.26
N SER A 108 0.84 1.08 -19.69
CA SER A 108 0.73 0.76 -21.13
C SER A 108 0.03 1.87 -21.92
N GLY A 109 -0.99 2.51 -21.33
CA GLY A 109 -1.63 3.69 -21.92
C GLY A 109 -0.69 4.90 -22.02
N VAL A 110 0.13 5.14 -21.00
CA VAL A 110 1.15 6.21 -21.02
C VAL A 110 2.22 5.92 -22.07
N ALA A 111 2.77 4.70 -22.12
CA ALA A 111 3.74 4.30 -23.14
C ALA A 111 3.18 4.48 -24.56
N GLN A 112 1.91 4.12 -24.77
CA GLN A 112 1.23 4.34 -26.04
C GLN A 112 1.04 5.84 -26.36
N ALA A 113 0.71 6.66 -25.36
CA ALA A 113 0.60 8.11 -25.54
C ALA A 113 1.94 8.73 -25.90
N GLU A 114 3.04 8.30 -25.27
CA GLU A 114 4.39 8.74 -25.58
C GLU A 114 4.78 8.40 -27.02
N LEU A 115 4.54 7.16 -27.46
CA LEU A 115 4.76 6.75 -28.85
C LEU A 115 3.93 7.59 -29.84
N TYR A 116 2.67 7.88 -29.51
CA TYR A 116 1.84 8.73 -30.34
C TYR A 116 2.35 10.18 -30.40
N LEU A 117 2.81 10.73 -29.28
CA LEU A 117 3.37 12.08 -29.20
C LEU A 117 4.72 12.19 -29.92
N THR A 118 5.57 11.16 -29.87
CA THR A 118 6.82 11.15 -30.63
C THR A 118 6.54 11.06 -32.13
N ALA A 119 5.62 10.18 -32.55
CA ALA A 119 5.22 10.02 -33.95
C ALA A 119 4.51 11.27 -34.52
N HIS A 120 3.63 11.91 -33.76
CA HIS A 120 2.77 13.00 -34.26
C HIS A 120 3.09 14.39 -33.68
N GLY A 121 4.13 14.51 -32.85
CA GLY A 121 4.45 15.72 -32.09
C GLY A 121 4.69 16.96 -32.97
N GLN A 122 5.37 16.81 -34.11
CA GLN A 122 5.58 17.91 -35.04
C GLN A 122 4.29 18.39 -35.69
N ARG A 123 3.38 17.47 -36.04
CA ARG A 123 2.06 17.79 -36.59
C ARG A 123 1.19 18.52 -35.56
N LEU A 124 1.24 18.09 -34.29
CA LEU A 124 0.55 18.74 -33.17
C LEU A 124 1.10 20.14 -32.88
N LYS A 125 2.42 20.33 -32.90
CA LYS A 125 3.04 21.65 -32.75
C LYS A 125 2.60 22.61 -33.86
N LYS A 126 2.52 22.13 -35.11
CA LYS A 126 2.03 22.92 -36.25
C LYS A 126 0.53 23.24 -36.16
N SER A 127 -0.32 22.30 -35.71
CA SER A 127 -1.76 22.56 -35.53
C SER A 127 -2.02 23.55 -34.39
N LEU A 128 -1.25 23.48 -33.30
CA LEU A 128 -1.35 24.42 -32.18
C LEU A 128 -0.99 25.85 -32.60
N ARG A 129 0.11 26.04 -33.34
CA ARG A 129 0.50 27.36 -33.87
C ARG A 129 -0.60 27.97 -34.75
N ARG A 130 -1.19 27.15 -35.64
CA ARG A 130 -2.31 27.57 -36.49
C ARG A 130 -3.56 27.93 -35.69
N CYS A 131 -3.88 27.14 -34.66
CA CYS A 131 -5.04 27.40 -33.79
C CYS A 131 -4.88 28.70 -32.98
N LYS A 132 -3.68 28.97 -32.46
CA LYS A 132 -3.37 30.21 -31.73
C LYS A 132 -3.50 31.45 -32.63
N LYS A 133 -3.00 31.38 -33.87
CA LYS A 133 -3.10 32.49 -34.83
C LYS A 133 -4.54 32.77 -35.28
N ALA A 134 -5.38 31.73 -35.35
CA ALA A 134 -6.80 31.87 -35.72
C ALA A 134 -7.75 32.15 -34.54
N ARG A 135 -7.28 32.05 -33.28
CA ARG A 135 -8.12 32.21 -32.08
C ARG A 135 -8.60 33.64 -31.81
N PRO A 136 -7.73 34.67 -31.78
CA PRO A 136 -8.16 36.04 -31.47
C PRO A 136 -9.23 36.58 -32.44
N PRO A 137 -9.07 36.51 -33.78
CA PRO A 137 -10.11 37.01 -34.68
C PRO A 137 -11.40 36.18 -34.62
N ALA A 138 -11.33 34.89 -34.30
CA ALA A 138 -12.53 34.07 -34.15
C ALA A 138 -13.31 34.41 -32.87
N LEU A 139 -12.64 34.68 -31.75
CA LEU A 139 -13.30 35.09 -30.51
C LEU A 139 -13.93 36.48 -30.64
N LEU A 140 -13.25 37.41 -31.32
CA LEU A 140 -13.79 38.73 -31.63
C LEU A 140 -15.01 38.63 -32.55
N ALA A 141 -14.95 37.80 -33.60
CA ALA A 141 -16.10 37.57 -34.47
C ALA A 141 -17.28 36.92 -33.72
N SER A 142 -17.03 36.01 -32.78
CA SER A 142 -18.09 35.43 -31.94
C SER A 142 -18.68 36.44 -30.96
N ALA A 143 -17.86 37.29 -30.33
CA ALA A 143 -18.34 38.34 -29.43
C ALA A 143 -19.18 39.40 -30.15
N LEU A 144 -18.88 39.66 -31.43
CA LEU A 144 -19.61 40.61 -32.27
C LEU A 144 -20.78 39.97 -33.05
N GLY A 145 -21.07 38.68 -32.85
CA GLY A 145 -22.13 37.97 -33.58
C GLY A 145 -21.85 37.71 -35.07
N LEU A 146 -20.63 37.99 -35.55
CA LEU A 146 -20.19 37.88 -36.95
C LEU A 146 -19.66 36.48 -37.33
N GLY A 147 -20.03 35.44 -36.57
CA GLY A 147 -19.49 34.08 -36.71
C GLY A 147 -19.75 33.43 -38.08
N SER A 148 -20.78 33.87 -38.81
CA SER A 148 -21.12 33.42 -40.17
C SER A 148 -20.43 34.22 -41.29
N CYS A 149 -19.94 35.43 -40.98
CA CYS A 149 -19.40 36.37 -41.96
C CYS A 149 -17.88 36.24 -42.16
N VAL A 150 -17.22 35.44 -41.31
CA VAL A 150 -15.76 35.36 -41.27
C VAL A 150 -15.30 33.92 -41.57
N PRO A 151 -14.59 33.68 -42.69
CA PRO A 151 -14.34 32.33 -43.21
C PRO A 151 -13.51 31.43 -42.26
N TRP A 152 -12.67 32.01 -41.40
CA TRP A 152 -11.90 31.26 -40.38
C TRP A 152 -12.72 30.91 -39.12
N ALA A 153 -13.81 31.61 -38.82
CA ALA A 153 -14.71 31.26 -37.72
C ALA A 153 -15.58 30.04 -38.09
N ALA A 154 -16.09 30.00 -39.32
CA ALA A 154 -16.85 28.87 -39.87
C ALA A 154 -16.01 27.58 -40.05
N CYS A 155 -14.70 27.71 -40.28
CA CYS A 155 -13.80 26.55 -40.37
C CYS A 155 -13.70 25.73 -39.07
N ARG A 156 -14.01 26.32 -37.91
CA ARG A 156 -14.06 25.55 -36.64
C ARG A 156 -15.35 24.76 -36.49
N THR A 157 -16.49 25.28 -36.96
CA THR A 157 -17.77 24.57 -36.89
C THR A 157 -17.89 23.50 -37.97
N ARG A 158 -17.30 23.69 -39.16
CA ARG A 158 -17.36 22.72 -40.27
C ARG A 158 -16.44 21.50 -40.09
N ARG A 159 -15.36 21.61 -39.31
CA ARG A 159 -14.52 20.45 -38.89
C ARG A 159 -15.26 19.46 -37.98
N GLY A 160 -16.48 19.77 -37.54
CA GLY A 160 -17.36 18.84 -36.83
C GLY A 160 -18.46 18.20 -37.68
N ARG A 161 -18.67 18.60 -38.96
CA ARG A 161 -19.85 18.16 -39.74
C ARG A 161 -19.57 17.78 -41.21
N GLY A 162 -18.36 17.91 -41.72
CA GLY A 162 -18.05 17.50 -43.11
C GLY A 162 -16.65 16.95 -43.25
N GLY A 163 -16.56 15.64 -43.51
CA GLY A 163 -15.33 14.95 -43.93
C GLY A 163 -14.20 15.02 -42.91
N VAL A 164 -14.15 14.04 -42.02
CA VAL A 164 -13.00 13.79 -41.16
C VAL A 164 -11.80 13.47 -42.07
N PRO A 165 -10.72 14.27 -42.14
CA PRO A 165 -9.44 13.69 -42.53
C PRO A 165 -9.08 12.77 -41.36
N GLU A 166 -9.28 11.45 -41.56
CA GLU A 166 -9.06 10.38 -40.58
C GLU A 166 -7.93 10.79 -39.63
N PRO A 167 -8.24 11.20 -38.38
CA PRO A 167 -7.21 11.31 -37.38
C PRO A 167 -6.59 9.91 -37.27
N PRO A 168 -5.26 9.78 -37.14
CA PRO A 168 -4.68 8.47 -36.86
C PRO A 168 -5.50 7.84 -35.73
N GLU A 169 -6.10 6.67 -36.01
CA GLU A 169 -7.04 5.99 -35.13
C GLU A 169 -6.47 6.10 -33.71
N SER A 170 -7.15 6.87 -32.85
CA SER A 170 -6.68 7.01 -31.49
C SER A 170 -6.82 5.65 -30.84
N PRO A 171 -5.73 4.99 -30.46
CA PRO A 171 -5.80 3.62 -29.97
C PRO A 171 -6.63 3.50 -28.68
N PHE A 172 -6.78 4.62 -27.96
CA PHE A 172 -7.62 4.74 -26.76
C PHE A 172 -9.13 4.62 -27.03
N LYS A 173 -9.59 4.80 -28.28
CA LYS A 173 -11.01 4.59 -28.64
C LYS A 173 -11.37 3.10 -28.75
N ARG A 174 -10.42 2.24 -29.11
CA ARG A 174 -10.63 0.80 -29.26
C ARG A 174 -10.80 0.11 -27.90
N ILE A 175 -10.08 0.57 -26.88
CA ILE A 175 -10.08 -0.06 -25.54
C ILE A 175 -11.40 0.16 -24.80
N GLN A 176 -12.08 1.29 -25.00
CA GLN A 176 -13.39 1.56 -24.38
C GLN A 176 -14.54 0.76 -25.01
N GLN A 177 -14.40 0.30 -26.26
CA GLN A 177 -15.43 -0.46 -26.97
C GLN A 177 -15.42 -1.96 -26.63
N GLY A 178 -14.41 -2.45 -25.91
CA GLY A 178 -14.33 -3.84 -25.44
C GLY A 178 -15.13 -4.15 -24.16
N ALA A 179 -15.86 -3.17 -23.61
CA ALA A 179 -16.58 -3.29 -22.33
C ALA A 179 -18.12 -3.18 -22.47
N ALA A 180 -18.68 -3.61 -23.60
CA ALA A 180 -20.13 -3.81 -23.73
C ALA A 180 -20.45 -5.30 -23.59
N PRO A 181 -21.13 -5.75 -22.52
CA PRO A 181 -21.66 -7.11 -22.48
C PRO A 181 -22.78 -7.21 -23.52
N SER A 182 -22.53 -8.01 -24.57
CA SER A 182 -23.55 -8.42 -25.52
C SER A 182 -24.68 -9.17 -24.78
N PRO A 183 -25.97 -8.87 -25.02
CA PRO A 183 -27.05 -9.60 -24.38
C PRO A 183 -27.09 -11.04 -24.91
N HIS A 184 -27.01 -11.98 -23.98
CA HIS A 184 -27.19 -13.42 -24.14
C HIS A 184 -28.27 -13.79 -25.16
N GLN A 185 -27.93 -14.65 -26.13
CA GLN A 185 -28.90 -15.57 -26.72
C GLN A 185 -28.77 -16.95 -26.03
N PRO A 186 -29.87 -17.53 -25.51
CA PRO A 186 -29.84 -18.87 -24.96
C PRO A 186 -29.76 -19.89 -26.11
N ARG A 187 -28.69 -20.70 -26.09
CA ARG A 187 -28.57 -21.88 -26.94
C ARG A 187 -29.70 -22.86 -26.62
N ARG A 188 -30.55 -23.10 -27.61
CA ARG A 188 -31.58 -24.15 -27.59
C ARG A 188 -30.91 -25.50 -27.44
N THR A 189 -31.26 -26.22 -26.38
CA THR A 189 -31.11 -27.66 -26.29
C THR A 189 -32.01 -28.32 -27.33
N ARG A 190 -31.53 -29.37 -27.99
CA ARG A 190 -32.38 -30.32 -28.70
C ARG A 190 -31.76 -31.73 -28.63
N PRO A 191 -32.62 -32.75 -28.74
CA PRO A 191 -32.57 -34.01 -27.98
C PRO A 191 -31.57 -35.03 -28.49
#